data_AF-A0A7V4YUQ6-F1
#
_entry.id   AF-A0A7V4YUQ6-F1
#
_cell.length_a   1.000
_cell.length_b   1.000
_cell.length_c   1.000
_cell.angle_alpha   90.00
_cell.angle_beta   90.00
_cell.angle_gamma   90.00
#
_symmetry.space_group_name_H-M   'P 1'
#
loop_
_entity.id
_entity.type
_entity.pdbx_description
1 polymer ?
#
loop_
_entity_poly.entity_id
_entity_poly.type
_entity_poly.pdbx_seq_one_letter_code
_entity_poly.pdbx_strand_id
1 'polypeptide(L)'
;MSLGNRIAAELKGDRTIWMIIAVLSLFSLLAVYSASGWEAWRSRGGNTTVMFVSHLVRLTFGLFIIYMCHLLHYRQYQRVAPILILASIPLLVFTLFFGQNINDANRWINVLGISFQPSEFAKIA
;
A
#
# COMPACT_ATOMS: atom_id res chain seq x y z
N MET A 1 7.74 -23.17 25.83
CA MET A 1 6.87 -22.08 25.32
C MET A 1 6.45 -22.42 23.89
N SER A 2 5.14 -22.47 23.61
CA SER A 2 4.62 -22.68 22.25
C SER A 2 5.15 -21.61 21.29
N LEU A 3 5.45 -22.00 20.04
CA LEU A 3 5.92 -21.12 18.97
C LEU A 3 5.05 -19.85 18.85
N GLY A 4 3.73 -20.01 19.05
CA GLY A 4 2.76 -18.91 19.04
C GLY A 4 2.99 -17.88 20.14
N ASN A 5 3.46 -18.28 21.32
CA ASN A 5 3.74 -17.34 22.42
C ASN A 5 5.02 -16.54 22.20
N ARG A 6 5.97 -17.04 21.40
CA ARG A 6 7.20 -16.30 21.05
C ARG A 6 6.93 -15.25 19.98
N ILE A 7 6.22 -15.66 18.92
CA ILE A 7 5.77 -14.74 17.85
C ILE A 7 4.94 -13.59 18.44
N ALA A 8 4.07 -13.93 19.37
CA ALA A 8 3.17 -12.97 19.98
C ALA A 8 3.75 -12.21 21.19
N ALA A 9 5.02 -12.43 21.52
CA ALA A 9 5.83 -11.60 22.43
C ALA A 9 6.73 -10.61 21.64
N GLU A 10 7.20 -11.01 20.46
CA GLU A 10 7.98 -10.16 19.54
C GLU A 10 7.08 -9.12 18.83
N LEU A 11 5.86 -9.51 18.44
CA LEU A 11 4.84 -8.58 17.94
C LEU A 11 4.19 -7.87 19.13
N LYS A 12 4.80 -6.78 19.63
CA LYS A 12 4.24 -5.87 20.66
C LYS A 12 2.89 -5.21 20.28
N GLY A 13 2.33 -5.53 19.11
CA GLY A 13 1.04 -5.01 18.62
C GLY A 13 -0.13 -5.91 18.99
N ASP A 14 -1.35 -5.39 18.92
CA ASP A 14 -2.57 -6.17 19.16
C ASP A 14 -2.65 -7.34 18.17
N ARG A 15 -2.66 -8.57 18.70
CA ARG A 15 -2.73 -9.83 17.93
C ARG A 15 -3.95 -9.88 17.02
N THR A 16 -5.04 -9.25 17.44
CA THR A 16 -6.30 -9.19 16.70
C THR A 16 -6.13 -8.41 15.39
N ILE A 17 -5.40 -7.29 15.43
CA ILE A 17 -5.14 -6.46 14.26
C ILE A 17 -4.29 -7.23 13.23
N TRP A 18 -3.25 -7.93 13.69
CA TRP A 18 -2.43 -8.76 12.82
C TRP A 18 -3.22 -9.90 12.19
N MET A 19 -4.16 -10.51 12.92
CA MET A 19 -5.07 -11.52 12.36
C MET A 19 -5.97 -10.93 11.27
N ILE A 20 -6.57 -9.77 11.50
CA ILE A 20 -7.41 -9.09 10.51
C ILE A 20 -6.62 -8.78 9.24
N ILE A 21 -5.40 -8.25 9.36
CA ILE A 21 -4.52 -7.97 8.22
C ILE A 21 -4.20 -9.24 7.43
N ALA A 22 -3.87 -10.35 8.12
CA ALA A 22 -3.61 -11.64 7.48
C ALA A 22 -4.83 -12.17 6.70
N VAL A 23 -6.03 -12.08 7.29
CA VAL A 23 -7.27 -12.51 6.63
C VAL A 23 -7.57 -11.63 5.41
N LEU A 24 -7.52 -10.31 5.55
CA LEU A 24 -7.80 -9.37 4.45
C LEU A 24 -6.80 -9.50 3.31
N SER A 25 -5.51 -9.69 3.61
CA SER A 25 -4.48 -9.93 2.59
C SER A 25 -4.71 -11.23 1.82
N LEU A 26 -5.13 -12.30 2.49
CA LEU A 26 -5.51 -13.55 1.83
C LEU A 26 -6.71 -13.37 0.91
N PHE A 27 -7.77 -12.70 1.38
CA PHE A 27 -8.93 -12.36 0.55
C PHE A 27 -8.55 -11.49 -0.65
N SER A 28 -7.63 -10.54 -0.48
CA SER A 28 -7.10 -9.71 -1.58
C SER A 28 -6.44 -10.55 -2.67
N LEU A 29 -5.61 -11.53 -2.31
CA LEU A 29 -4.97 -12.43 -3.26
C LEU A 29 -6.00 -13.28 -4.02
N LEU A 30 -7.01 -13.80 -3.33
CA LEU A 30 -8.09 -14.57 -3.94
C LEU A 30 -8.91 -13.71 -4.93
N ALA A 31 -9.27 -12.49 -4.52
CA ALA A 31 -10.02 -11.57 -5.37
C ALA A 31 -9.24 -11.19 -6.64
N VAL A 32 -7.94 -10.91 -6.52
CA VAL A 32 -7.09 -10.60 -7.68
C VAL A 32 -6.90 -11.82 -8.57
N TYR A 33 -6.72 -13.01 -8.03
CA TYR A 33 -6.65 -14.23 -8.83
C TYR A 33 -7.96 -14.45 -9.63
N SER A 34 -9.11 -14.26 -8.98
CA SER A 34 -10.42 -14.36 -9.64
C SER A 34 -10.62 -13.31 -10.75
N ALA A 35 -10.23 -12.05 -10.51
CA ALA A 35 -10.42 -10.96 -11.47
C ALA A 35 -9.40 -10.99 -12.62
N SER A 36 -8.15 -11.38 -12.34
CA SER A 36 -7.09 -11.45 -13.36
C SER A 36 -7.31 -12.55 -14.39
N GLY A 37 -8.06 -13.61 -14.06
CA GLY A 37 -8.52 -14.61 -15.02
C GLY A 37 -9.41 -14.02 -16.14
N TRP A 38 -10.19 -12.99 -15.82
CA TRP A 38 -11.05 -12.28 -16.78
C TRP A 38 -10.26 -11.27 -17.64
N GLU A 39 -9.35 -10.51 -17.01
CA GLU A 39 -8.59 -9.45 -17.69
C GLU A 39 -7.46 -9.99 -18.59
N ALA A 40 -6.82 -11.10 -18.20
CA ALA A 40 -5.78 -11.74 -19.01
C ALA A 40 -6.33 -12.33 -20.32
N TRP A 41 -7.63 -12.68 -20.34
CA TRP A 41 -8.34 -13.11 -21.55
C TRP A 41 -8.58 -11.96 -22.53
N ARG A 42 -8.71 -10.71 -22.04
CA ARG A 42 -9.07 -9.54 -22.85
C ARG A 42 -7.85 -8.77 -23.38
N SER A 43 -6.79 -8.64 -22.58
CA SER A 43 -5.80 -7.56 -22.79
C SER A 43 -4.35 -8.01 -23.09
N ARG A 44 -3.93 -9.25 -22.76
CA ARG A 44 -2.50 -9.68 -22.91
C ARG A 44 -2.28 -11.18 -23.17
N GLY A 45 -3.10 -11.83 -24.01
CA GLY A 45 -2.79 -13.18 -24.51
C GLY A 45 -2.69 -14.29 -23.44
N GLY A 46 -3.42 -14.18 -22.32
CA GLY A 46 -3.57 -15.25 -21.34
C GLY A 46 -2.53 -15.31 -20.22
N ASN A 47 -1.57 -14.39 -20.14
CA ASN A 47 -0.55 -14.44 -19.08
C ASN A 47 -1.03 -13.78 -17.76
N THR A 48 -1.90 -14.48 -17.03
CA THR A 48 -2.44 -14.10 -15.71
C THR A 48 -1.36 -13.93 -14.64
N THR A 49 -0.22 -14.59 -14.82
CA THR A 49 0.87 -14.62 -13.82
C THR A 49 1.47 -13.25 -13.56
N VAL A 50 1.56 -12.37 -14.58
CA VAL A 50 2.17 -11.05 -14.45
C VAL A 50 1.37 -10.16 -13.49
N MET A 51 0.04 -10.12 -13.63
CA MET A 51 -0.82 -9.34 -12.72
C MET A 51 -0.77 -9.86 -11.29
N PHE A 52 -0.79 -11.19 -11.12
CA PHE A 52 -0.70 -11.82 -9.81
C PHE A 52 0.64 -11.50 -9.13
N VAL A 53 1.76 -11.67 -9.82
CA VAL A 53 3.10 -11.36 -9.29
C VAL A 53 3.23 -9.88 -8.95
N SER A 54 2.78 -8.97 -9.83
CA SER A 54 2.81 -7.53 -9.53
C SER A 54 1.94 -7.17 -8.33
N HIS A 55 0.80 -7.84 -8.12
CA HIS A 55 -0.03 -7.63 -6.93
C HIS A 55 0.64 -8.18 -5.67
N LEU A 56 1.25 -9.36 -5.76
CA LEU A 56 1.98 -9.99 -4.67
C LEU A 56 3.16 -9.12 -4.20
N VAL A 57 3.92 -8.53 -5.12
CA VAL A 57 5.00 -7.57 -4.79
C VAL A 57 4.47 -6.33 -4.07
N ARG A 58 3.33 -5.78 -4.52
CA ARG A 58 2.70 -4.62 -3.86
C ARG A 58 2.17 -4.98 -2.47
N LEU A 59 1.59 -6.16 -2.31
CA LEU A 59 1.08 -6.65 -1.03
C LEU A 59 2.21 -6.89 -0.02
N THR A 60 3.29 -7.57 -0.43
CA THR A 60 4.45 -7.80 0.44
C THR A 60 5.14 -6.50 0.82
N PHE A 61 5.26 -5.55 -0.11
CA PHE A 61 5.77 -4.21 0.18
C PHE A 61 4.89 -3.46 1.19
N GLY A 62 3.57 -3.52 1.04
CA GLY A 62 2.62 -2.93 2.01
C GLY A 62 2.74 -3.55 3.40
N LEU A 63 2.83 -4.88 3.50
CA LEU A 63 3.03 -5.58 4.77
C LEU A 63 4.37 -5.21 5.43
N PHE A 64 5.42 -5.05 4.63
CA PHE A 64 6.71 -4.59 5.12
C PHE A 64 6.63 -3.17 5.71
N ILE A 65 5.93 -2.24 5.03
CA ILE A 65 5.71 -0.88 5.57
C ILE A 65 4.94 -0.92 6.88
N ILE A 66 3.87 -1.72 6.98
CA ILE A 66 3.09 -1.86 8.22
C ILE A 66 3.99 -2.32 9.38
N TYR A 67 4.84 -3.32 9.12
CA TYR A 67 5.78 -3.82 10.12
C TYR A 67 6.79 -2.74 10.56
N MET A 68 7.35 -1.97 9.62
CA MET A 68 8.24 -0.85 9.94
C MET A 68 7.53 0.24 10.75
N CYS A 69 6.29 0.57 10.39
CA CYS A 69 5.49 1.56 11.11
C CYS A 69 5.13 1.10 12.53
N HIS A 70 4.88 -0.19 12.74
CA HIS A 70 4.61 -0.74 14.07
C HIS A 70 5.80 -0.61 15.03
N LEU A 71 7.03 -0.60 14.51
CA LEU A 71 8.25 -0.43 15.31
C LEU A 71 8.46 1.02 15.79
N LEU A 72 7.84 2.00 15.13
CA LEU A 72 8.01 3.42 15.45
C LEU A 72 7.07 3.86 16.58
N HIS A 73 7.59 4.65 17.52
CA HIS A 73 6.78 5.16 18.62
C HIS A 73 5.88 6.32 18.17
N TYR A 74 4.63 6.36 18.66
CA TYR A 74 3.64 7.41 18.32
C TYR A 74 4.17 8.85 18.49
N ARG A 75 5.09 9.07 19.44
CA ARG A 75 5.72 10.37 19.72
C ARG A 75 6.56 10.89 18.55
N GLN A 76 7.16 10.00 17.76
CA GLN A 76 7.94 10.36 16.57
C GLN A 76 7.01 10.82 15.44
N TYR A 77 5.87 10.14 15.25
CA TYR A 77 4.86 10.56 14.28
C TYR A 77 4.35 11.97 14.55
N GLN A 78 4.05 12.31 15.81
CA GLN A 78 3.58 13.64 16.18
C GLN A 78 4.56 14.78 15.84
N ARG A 79 5.87 14.52 15.89
CA ARG A 79 6.89 15.51 15.53
C ARG A 79 7.03 15.69 14.03
N VAL A 80 6.81 14.62 13.26
CA VAL A 80 7.01 14.60 11.82
C VAL A 80 5.73 15.02 11.06
N ALA A 81 4.54 14.80 11.64
CA ALA A 81 3.24 15.19 11.10
C ALA A 81 3.17 16.63 10.54
N PRO A 82 3.53 17.71 11.28
CA PRO A 82 3.44 19.06 10.74
C PRO A 82 4.35 19.28 9.51
N ILE A 83 5.51 18.61 9.45
CA ILE A 83 6.42 18.66 8.30
C ILE A 83 5.80 17.93 7.11
N LEU A 84 5.19 16.77 7.34
CA LEU A 84 4.50 16.00 6.29
C LEU A 84 3.31 16.78 5.73
N ILE A 85 2.53 17.46 6.58
CA ILE A 85 1.40 18.29 6.13
C ILE A 85 1.93 19.41 5.23
N LEU A 86 2.94 20.14 5.71
CA LEU A 86 3.53 21.23 4.94
C LEU A 86 4.13 20.75 3.62
N ALA A 87 4.72 19.54 3.58
CA ALA A 87 5.26 18.93 2.36
C ALA A 87 4.16 18.40 1.43
N SER A 88 3.00 18.00 1.95
CA SER A 88 1.89 17.48 1.13
C SER A 88 1.22 18.58 0.30
N ILE A 89 1.15 19.81 0.81
CA ILE A 89 0.56 20.97 0.10
C ILE A 89 1.24 21.23 -1.25
N PRO A 90 2.57 21.49 -1.33
CA PRO A 90 3.24 21.72 -2.60
C PRO A 90 3.20 20.48 -3.50
N LEU A 91 3.20 19.27 -2.92
CA LEU A 91 3.09 18.03 -3.68
C LEU A 91 1.72 17.91 -4.35
N LEU A 92 0.63 18.29 -3.68
CA LEU A 92 -0.72 18.35 -4.26
C LEU A 92 -0.82 19.42 -5.35
N VAL A 93 -0.25 20.61 -5.13
CA VAL A 93 -0.19 21.64 -6.18
C VAL A 93 0.57 21.12 -7.39
N PHE A 94 1.68 20.42 -7.18
CA PHE A 94 2.45 19.80 -8.26
C PHE A 94 1.63 18.75 -9.03
N THR A 95 0.82 17.91 -8.37
CA THR A 95 -0.09 16.97 -9.07
C THR A 95 -1.06 17.65 -10.00
N LEU A 96 -1.54 18.85 -9.65
CA LEU A 96 -2.55 19.53 -10.43
C LEU A 96 -2.02 19.92 -11.82
N PHE A 97 -0.74 20.34 -11.87
CA PHE A 97 -0.09 20.80 -13.09
C PHE A 97 0.65 19.69 -13.85
N PHE A 98 1.29 18.76 -13.14
CA PHE A 98 2.17 17.73 -13.72
C PHE A 98 1.65 16.30 -13.54
N GLY A 99 0.44 16.14 -13.00
CA GLY A 99 -0.21 14.85 -12.87
C GLY A 99 -0.60 14.30 -14.23
N GLN A 100 -0.49 12.98 -14.38
CA GLN A 100 -1.03 12.28 -15.54
C GLN A 100 -2.55 12.36 -15.51
N ASN A 101 -3.13 12.76 -16.64
CA ASN A 101 -4.57 12.78 -16.82
C ASN A 101 -5.06 11.34 -17.04
N ILE A 102 -5.72 10.79 -16.02
CA ILE A 102 -6.36 9.47 -16.08
C ILE A 102 -7.83 9.68 -15.75
N ASN A 103 -8.71 9.30 -16.67
CA ASN A 103 -10.17 9.51 -16.55
C ASN A 103 -10.54 10.98 -16.24
N ASP A 104 -10.01 11.92 -17.03
CA ASP A 104 -10.22 13.37 -16.92
C ASP A 104 -9.75 14.02 -15.61
N ALA A 105 -8.93 13.33 -14.81
CA ALA A 105 -8.41 13.86 -13.54
C ALA A 105 -6.89 13.71 -13.40
N ASN A 106 -6.22 14.79 -13.01
CA ASN A 106 -4.78 14.83 -12.72
C ASN A 106 -4.53 14.43 -11.26
N ARG A 107 -4.62 13.13 -10.95
CA ARG A 107 -4.47 12.59 -9.58
C ARG A 107 -3.17 11.84 -9.34
N TRP A 108 -2.52 11.42 -10.41
CA TRP A 108 -1.40 10.48 -10.37
C TRP A 108 -0.14 11.14 -10.88
N ILE A 109 0.97 10.96 -10.16
CA ILE A 109 2.30 11.29 -10.67
C ILE A 109 2.95 9.97 -11.04
N ASN A 110 3.45 9.86 -12.26
CA ASN A 110 4.29 8.73 -12.65
C ASN A 110 5.75 9.13 -12.47
N VAL A 111 6.43 8.50 -11.51
CA VAL A 111 7.86 8.69 -11.27
C VAL A 111 8.57 7.39 -11.65
N LEU A 112 9.35 7.41 -12.72
CA LEU A 112 10.18 6.28 -13.16
C LEU A 112 9.42 4.94 -13.33
N GLY A 113 8.15 4.99 -13.77
CA GLY A 113 7.32 3.80 -13.96
C GLY A 113 6.52 3.37 -12.73
N ILE A 114 6.64 4.10 -11.62
CA ILE A 114 5.82 3.91 -10.41
C ILE A 114 4.77 5.01 -10.35
N SER A 115 3.50 4.61 -10.34
CA SER A 115 2.38 5.52 -10.13
C SER A 115 2.24 5.82 -8.65
N PHE A 116 2.44 7.08 -8.27
CA PHE A 116 2.29 7.59 -6.92
C PHE A 116 1.10 8.55 -6.85
N GLN A 117 0.30 8.45 -5.78
CA GLN A 117 -0.86 9.30 -5.56
C GLN A 117 -0.63 10.19 -4.32
N PRO A 118 -0.27 11.47 -4.52
CA PRO A 118 0.01 12.38 -3.41
C PRO A 118 -1.14 12.61 -2.44
N SER A 119 -2.40 12.42 -2.86
CA SER A 119 -3.53 12.52 -1.94
C SER A 119 -3.51 11.42 -0.87
N GLU A 120 -2.96 10.23 -1.14
CA GLU A 120 -2.81 9.19 -0.12
C GLU A 120 -1.75 9.58 0.92
N PHE A 121 -0.68 10.24 0.48
CA PHE A 121 0.33 10.79 1.39
C PHE A 121 -0.24 11.92 2.26
N ALA A 122 -1.04 12.82 1.66
CA ALA A 122 -1.69 13.91 2.38
C ALA A 122 -2.70 13.44 3.45
N LYS A 123 -3.33 12.28 3.27
CA LYS A 123 -4.25 11.70 4.29
C LYS A 123 -3.53 11.20 5.54
N ILE A 124 -2.27 10.81 5.41
CA ILE A 124 -1.47 10.21 6.49
C ILE A 124 -0.71 11.29 7.28
N ALA A 125 -0.41 12.42 6.63
CA ALA A 125 0.26 13.58 7.20
C ALA A 125 -0.60 14.29 8.26
#